data_AF-A0A7C4ELA1-F1
#
_entry.id   AF-A0A7C4ELA1-F1
#
_cell.length_a   1.000
_cell.length_b   1.000
_cell.length_c   1.000
_cell.angle_alpha   90.00
_cell.angle_beta   90.00
_cell.angle_gamma   90.00
#
_symmetry.space_group_name_H-M   'P 1'
#
loop_
_entity.id
_entity.type
_entity.pdbx_description
1 polymer ?
#
loop_
_entity_poly.entity_id
_entity_poly.type
_entity_poly.pdbx_seq_one_letter_code
_entity_poly.pdbx_strand_id
1 'polypeptide(L)'
;MPEKPVLILQMQRMGDIVLSFPLFLWMRRNRPERPVWVVAERTFYDQLLGVSPGVVYLPWTATGELSSREYSLIVNLSHRPEAASLAGSLEAPLKIGPVRKGDALNINGRWQLYRASLTGNNRHNRFHWAELNALDCVDPGVFGATGFDPPRDLPGDNMSVGLFLGASQREKRPDPPFWAALAGELERRGAKPVLMGGPAEVPLGEEVRR
;
A
#
# COMPACT_ATOMS: atom_id res chain seq x y z
N MET A 1 11.88 16.64 24.32
CA MET A 1 11.82 15.18 24.06
C MET A 1 11.31 14.99 22.64
N PRO A 2 11.79 14.02 21.87
CA PRO A 2 11.25 13.77 20.53
C PRO A 2 9.74 13.45 20.61
N GLU A 3 8.95 13.94 19.65
CA GLU A 3 7.50 13.69 19.64
C GLU A 3 7.20 12.20 19.48
N LYS A 4 6.14 11.74 20.14
CA LYS A 4 5.66 10.34 20.05
C LYS A 4 5.22 10.03 18.61
N PRO A 5 5.77 8.99 17.96
CA PRO A 5 5.44 8.66 16.57
C PRO A 5 3.95 8.34 16.38
N VAL A 6 3.48 8.50 15.14
CA VAL A 6 2.30 7.79 14.64
C VAL A 6 2.74 6.43 14.13
N LEU A 7 2.07 5.36 14.55
CA LEU A 7 2.32 4.01 14.06
C LEU A 7 1.21 3.56 13.12
N ILE A 8 1.57 3.13 11.92
CA ILE A 8 0.63 2.59 10.95
C ILE A 8 0.94 1.10 10.75
N LEU A 9 -0.07 0.23 10.88
CA LEU A 9 0.07 -1.20 10.61
C LEU A 9 -0.51 -1.51 9.23
N GLN A 10 0.38 -1.72 8.25
CA GLN A 10 0.04 -2.06 6.86
C GLN A 10 0.84 -3.30 6.45
N MET A 11 0.41 -4.45 6.99
CA MET A 11 1.09 -5.74 6.85
C MET A 11 0.56 -6.58 5.66
N GLN A 12 -0.12 -5.95 4.70
CA GLN A 12 -0.53 -6.60 3.44
C GLN A 12 0.60 -6.51 2.38
N ARG A 13 0.24 -6.61 1.11
CA ARG A 13 1.17 -6.69 -0.02
C ARG A 13 1.66 -5.30 -0.42
N MET A 14 2.66 -5.27 -1.30
CA MET A 14 3.24 -4.03 -1.83
C MET A 14 2.19 -3.02 -2.32
N GLY A 15 1.16 -3.48 -3.05
CA GLY A 15 0.08 -2.61 -3.54
C GLY A 15 -0.66 -1.89 -2.41
N ASP A 16 -0.95 -2.56 -1.30
CA ASP A 16 -1.62 -1.97 -0.15
C ASP A 16 -0.74 -0.92 0.56
N ILE A 17 0.58 -1.14 0.58
CA ILE A 17 1.55 -0.17 1.10
C ILE A 17 1.55 1.08 0.20
N VAL A 18 1.64 0.92 -1.12
CA VAL A 18 1.60 2.04 -2.09
C VAL A 18 0.29 2.81 -2.00
N LEU A 19 -0.85 2.11 -1.89
CA LEU A 19 -2.16 2.75 -1.69
C LEU A 19 -2.29 3.49 -0.35
N SER A 20 -1.35 3.29 0.59
CA SER A 20 -1.27 4.01 1.85
C SER A 20 -0.32 5.22 1.81
N PHE A 21 0.42 5.45 0.71
CA PHE A 21 1.33 6.58 0.59
C PHE A 21 0.67 7.95 0.79
N PRO A 22 -0.55 8.23 0.27
CA PRO A 22 -1.20 9.51 0.55
C PRO A 22 -1.45 9.75 2.04
N LEU A 23 -1.84 8.70 2.79
CA LEU A 23 -1.97 8.80 4.25
C LEU A 23 -0.65 9.16 4.91
N PHE A 24 0.45 8.52 4.50
CA PHE A 24 1.78 8.81 5.04
C PHE A 24 2.17 10.27 4.79
N LEU A 25 1.92 10.77 3.57
CA LEU A 25 2.16 12.16 3.20
C LEU A 25 1.33 13.13 4.03
N TRP A 26 0.03 12.87 4.21
CA TRP A 26 -0.84 13.74 5.01
C TRP A 26 -0.43 13.78 6.48
N MET A 27 -0.10 12.63 7.07
CA MET A 27 0.37 12.55 8.44
C MET A 27 1.64 13.39 8.65
N ARG A 28 2.59 13.29 7.72
CA ARG A 28 3.84 14.07 7.77
C ARG A 28 3.63 15.56 7.53
N ARG A 29 2.71 15.95 6.64
CA ARG A 29 2.45 17.37 6.35
C ARG A 29 1.73 18.08 7.50
N ASN A 30 0.81 17.37 8.18
CA ASN A 30 0.07 17.94 9.31
C ASN A 30 0.94 18.17 10.55
N ARG A 31 1.96 17.33 10.76
CA ARG A 31 2.91 17.42 11.89
C ARG A 31 4.32 17.00 11.44
N PRO A 32 5.09 17.89 10.78
CA PRO A 32 6.41 17.55 10.23
C PRO A 32 7.44 17.07 11.26
N GLU A 33 7.33 17.55 12.49
CA GLU A 33 8.16 17.17 13.63
C GLU A 33 7.85 15.77 14.17
N ARG A 34 6.69 15.20 13.81
CA ARG A 34 6.24 13.90 14.29
C ARG A 34 6.64 12.79 13.32
N PRO A 35 7.46 11.82 13.75
CA PRO A 35 7.80 10.70 12.88
C PRO A 35 6.58 9.82 12.59
N VAL A 36 6.48 9.36 11.36
CA VAL A 36 5.50 8.35 10.93
C VAL A 36 6.21 7.03 10.74
N TRP A 37 5.79 6.03 11.50
CA TRP A 37 6.34 4.69 11.52
C TRP A 37 5.35 3.73 10.87
N VAL A 38 5.83 2.80 10.07
CA VAL A 38 4.99 1.86 9.32
C VAL A 38 5.48 0.44 9.55
N VAL A 39 4.62 -0.38 10.14
CA VAL A 39 4.84 -1.83 10.23
C VAL A 39 4.35 -2.47 8.95
N ALA A 40 5.28 -3.09 8.21
CA ALA A 40 5.01 -3.76 6.95
C ALA A 40 5.93 -4.98 6.76
N GLU A 41 5.62 -5.84 5.80
CA GLU A 41 6.49 -6.97 5.47
C GLU A 41 7.74 -6.49 4.73
N ARG A 42 8.91 -6.89 5.23
CA ARG A 42 10.22 -6.45 4.73
C ARG A 42 10.41 -6.69 3.23
N THR A 43 9.98 -7.86 2.76
CA THR A 43 10.06 -8.24 1.35
C THR A 43 9.32 -7.26 0.42
N PHE A 44 8.31 -6.55 0.93
CA PHE A 44 7.55 -5.56 0.16
C PHE A 44 8.07 -4.15 0.35
N TYR A 45 8.33 -3.69 1.59
CA TYR A 45 8.74 -2.30 1.79
C TYR A 45 10.19 -2.02 1.37
N ASP A 46 11.10 -3.01 1.40
CA ASP A 46 12.50 -2.80 0.99
C ASP A 46 12.57 -2.31 -0.47
N GLN A 47 11.68 -2.80 -1.33
CA GLN A 47 11.57 -2.40 -2.75
C GLN A 47 10.95 -1.01 -2.93
N LEU A 48 10.31 -0.47 -1.90
CA LEU A 48 9.61 0.81 -1.94
C LEU A 48 10.43 1.94 -1.32
N LEU A 49 11.57 1.67 -0.66
CA LEU A 49 12.34 2.68 0.09
C LEU A 49 12.70 3.90 -0.78
N GLY A 50 13.05 3.69 -2.05
CA GLY A 50 13.43 4.76 -2.98
C GLY A 50 12.27 5.67 -3.43
N VAL A 51 11.02 5.23 -3.25
CA VAL A 51 9.81 5.97 -3.68
C VAL A 51 8.85 6.27 -2.53
N SER A 52 9.14 5.76 -1.33
CA SER A 52 8.28 5.91 -0.17
C SER A 52 8.33 7.35 0.37
N PRO A 53 7.21 7.89 0.90
CA PRO A 53 7.12 9.26 1.38
C PRO A 53 7.83 9.53 2.72
N GLY A 54 9.09 9.14 2.88
CA GLY A 54 9.95 9.51 4.01
C GLY A 54 9.42 9.06 5.38
N VAL A 55 8.95 7.82 5.46
CA VAL A 55 8.51 7.16 6.71
C VAL A 55 9.56 6.16 7.20
N VAL A 56 9.49 5.78 8.47
CA VAL A 56 10.33 4.72 9.03
C VAL A 56 9.59 3.40 8.90
N TYR A 57 10.16 2.43 8.18
CA TYR A 57 9.61 1.08 8.11
C TYR A 57 10.21 0.16 9.16
N LEU A 58 9.36 -0.68 9.75
CA LEU A 58 9.75 -1.74 10.66
C LEU A 58 9.06 -3.04 10.26
N PRO A 59 9.75 -4.19 10.35
CA PRO A 59 9.07 -5.47 10.22
C PRO A 59 8.19 -5.71 11.46
N TRP A 60 7.09 -6.46 11.32
CA TRP A 60 6.22 -6.79 12.46
C TRP A 60 6.92 -7.64 13.53
N THR A 61 8.04 -8.28 13.17
CA THR A 61 8.90 -9.03 14.08
C THR A 61 9.81 -8.15 14.95
N ALA A 62 9.86 -6.83 14.71
CA ALA A 62 10.61 -5.87 15.54
C ALA A 62 9.89 -5.56 16.87
N THR A 63 9.37 -6.60 17.56
CA THR A 63 8.48 -6.46 18.72
C THR A 63 9.12 -5.68 19.87
N GLY A 64 10.41 -5.88 20.14
CA GLY A 64 11.14 -5.15 21.18
C GLY A 64 11.26 -3.65 20.91
N GLU A 65 11.55 -3.27 19.65
CA GLU A 65 11.58 -1.85 19.28
C GLU A 65 10.18 -1.24 19.34
N LEU A 66 9.19 -1.98 18.85
CA LEU A 66 7.79 -1.53 18.84
C LEU A 66 7.23 -1.33 20.26
N SER A 67 7.55 -2.21 21.20
CA SER A 67 7.05 -2.15 22.59
C SER A 67 7.83 -1.19 23.49
N SER A 68 9.07 -0.85 23.12
CA SER A 68 9.90 0.10 23.89
C SER A 68 9.44 1.56 23.81
N ARG A 69 8.36 1.84 23.06
CA ARG A 69 7.92 3.20 22.71
C ARG A 69 6.44 3.39 22.96
N GLU A 70 6.10 4.63 23.28
CA GLU A 70 4.71 5.10 23.29
C GLU A 70 4.40 5.82 21.97
N TYR A 71 3.18 5.63 21.48
CA TYR A 71 2.71 6.24 20.24
C TYR A 71 1.69 7.33 20.53
N SER A 72 1.65 8.36 19.69
CA SER A 72 0.57 9.37 19.76
C SER A 72 -0.72 8.88 19.12
N LEU A 73 -0.61 7.98 18.15
CA LEU A 73 -1.71 7.37 17.41
C LEU A 73 -1.25 6.02 16.84
N ILE A 74 -2.10 5.00 16.91
CA ILE A 74 -1.95 3.76 16.14
C ILE A 74 -3.08 3.67 15.11
N VAL A 75 -2.75 3.46 13.84
CA VAL A 75 -3.70 3.22 12.76
C VAL A 75 -3.47 1.82 12.20
N ASN A 76 -4.36 0.89 12.51
CA ASN A 76 -4.32 -0.45 11.94
C ASN A 76 -5.13 -0.51 10.64
N LEU A 77 -4.45 -0.52 9.50
CA LEU A 77 -5.08 -0.70 8.19
C LEU A 77 -5.20 -2.18 7.78
N SER A 78 -4.50 -3.03 8.54
CA SER A 78 -4.30 -4.43 8.27
C SER A 78 -5.48 -5.29 8.72
N HIS A 79 -5.92 -6.18 7.83
CA HIS A 79 -6.93 -7.19 8.15
C HIS A 79 -6.33 -8.43 8.83
N ARG A 80 -5.00 -8.47 9.02
CA ARG A 80 -4.32 -9.62 9.64
C ARG A 80 -4.56 -9.67 11.15
N PRO A 81 -4.88 -10.83 11.74
CA PRO A 81 -5.04 -10.99 13.18
C PRO A 81 -3.82 -10.55 14.01
N GLU A 82 -2.62 -10.73 13.47
CA GLU A 82 -1.35 -10.34 14.11
C GLU A 82 -1.26 -8.82 14.27
N ALA A 83 -1.73 -8.07 13.27
CA ALA A 83 -1.76 -6.60 13.34
C ALA A 83 -2.76 -6.11 14.39
N ALA A 84 -3.94 -6.74 14.48
CA ALA A 84 -4.91 -6.41 15.52
C ALA A 84 -4.39 -6.73 16.92
N SER A 85 -3.64 -7.83 17.06
CA SER A 85 -3.01 -8.25 18.32
C SER A 85 -1.91 -7.26 18.73
N LEU A 86 -1.05 -6.87 17.79
CA LEU A 86 -0.01 -5.86 18.00
C LEU A 86 -0.60 -4.49 18.36
N ALA A 87 -1.64 -4.03 17.66
CA ALA A 87 -2.35 -2.80 18.01
C ALA A 87 -2.95 -2.87 19.41
N GLY A 88 -3.42 -4.05 19.82
CA GLY A 88 -3.93 -4.32 21.17
C GLY A 88 -2.86 -4.15 22.24
N SER A 89 -1.66 -4.70 22.01
CA SER A 89 -0.57 -4.76 23.00
C SER A 89 0.25 -3.47 23.14
N LEU A 90 0.24 -2.57 22.16
CA LEU A 90 1.04 -1.34 22.18
C LEU A 90 0.28 -0.17 22.80
N GLU A 91 0.99 0.74 23.49
CA GLU A 91 0.37 1.88 24.16
C GLU A 91 0.19 3.09 23.24
N ALA A 92 -1.04 3.63 23.20
CA ALA A 92 -1.38 4.86 22.49
C ALA A 92 -2.72 5.44 23.01
N PRO A 93 -2.87 6.77 23.11
CA PRO A 93 -4.12 7.39 23.56
C PRO A 93 -5.25 7.22 22.55
N LEU A 94 -4.93 7.04 21.27
CA LEU A 94 -5.88 6.79 20.19
C LEU A 94 -5.41 5.60 19.34
N LYS A 95 -6.34 4.68 19.08
CA LYS A 95 -6.14 3.52 18.21
C LYS A 95 -7.30 3.43 17.22
N ILE A 96 -7.01 3.40 15.93
CA ILE A 96 -7.98 3.36 14.82
C ILE A 96 -7.80 2.05 14.04
N GLY A 97 -8.89 1.50 13.53
CA GLY A 97 -8.93 0.23 12.81
C GLY A 97 -9.12 -0.97 13.74
N PRO A 98 -8.84 -2.19 13.24
CA PRO A 98 -8.98 -3.42 14.02
C PRO A 98 -8.03 -3.45 15.22
N VAL A 99 -8.52 -3.75 16.42
CA VAL A 99 -7.74 -3.84 17.66
C VAL A 99 -8.25 -5.03 18.47
N ARG A 100 -7.34 -5.91 18.88
CA ARG A 100 -7.66 -7.00 19.80
C ARG A 100 -7.66 -6.49 21.25
N LYS A 101 -8.73 -6.74 21.99
CA LYS A 101 -8.87 -6.45 23.43
C LYS A 101 -9.29 -7.73 24.13
N GLY A 102 -8.34 -8.40 24.80
CA GLY A 102 -8.52 -9.78 25.24
C GLY A 102 -8.89 -10.68 24.05
N ASP A 103 -9.99 -11.42 24.18
CA ASP A 103 -10.46 -12.33 23.13
C ASP A 103 -11.27 -11.63 22.03
N ALA A 104 -11.71 -10.38 22.26
CA ALA A 104 -12.58 -9.65 21.34
C ALA A 104 -11.79 -8.88 20.28
N LEU A 105 -12.26 -8.95 19.02
CA LEU A 105 -11.83 -8.07 17.94
C LEU A 105 -12.77 -6.86 17.88
N ASN A 106 -12.20 -5.68 18.10
CA ASN A 106 -12.90 -4.40 17.98
C ASN A 106 -12.45 -3.68 16.72
N ILE A 107 -13.29 -2.82 16.15
CA ILE A 107 -12.91 -1.90 15.07
C ILE A 107 -13.20 -0.49 15.55
N ASN A 108 -12.15 0.31 15.72
CA ASN A 108 -12.27 1.70 16.15
C ASN A 108 -12.26 2.63 14.93
N GLY A 109 -13.07 3.69 14.95
CA GLY A 109 -13.20 4.63 13.83
C GLY A 109 -14.46 4.39 13.01
N ARG A 110 -15.14 5.47 12.62
CA ARG A 110 -16.42 5.39 11.91
C ARG A 110 -16.21 4.89 10.49
N TRP A 111 -15.15 5.36 9.84
CA TRP A 111 -14.82 4.99 8.47
C TRP A 111 -14.16 3.61 8.37
N GLN A 112 -13.36 3.23 9.36
CA GLN A 112 -12.85 1.86 9.46
C GLN A 112 -13.97 0.84 9.68
N LEU A 113 -14.97 1.15 10.53
CA LEU A 113 -16.14 0.29 10.70
C LEU A 113 -16.96 0.19 9.42
N TYR A 114 -17.22 1.34 8.76
CA TYR A 114 -17.90 1.37 7.46
C TYR A 114 -17.17 0.52 6.41
N ARG A 115 -15.85 0.71 6.27
CA ARG A 115 -14.99 -0.05 5.34
C ARG A 115 -15.06 -1.55 5.60
N ALA A 116 -15.10 -1.97 6.87
CA ALA A 116 -15.17 -3.38 7.25
C ALA A 116 -16.55 -4.00 7.04
N SER A 117 -17.63 -3.20 7.08
CA SER A 117 -19.01 -3.70 6.91
C SER A 117 -19.42 -3.99 5.47
N LEU A 118 -18.67 -3.54 4.47
CA LEU A 118 -19.06 -3.61 3.07
C LEU A 118 -18.34 -4.70 2.30
N THR A 119 -19.11 -5.61 1.72
CA THR A 119 -18.63 -6.47 0.63
C THR A 119 -18.58 -5.65 -0.66
N GLY A 120 -17.49 -5.77 -1.42
CA GLY A 120 -17.36 -5.06 -2.71
C GLY A 120 -17.20 -3.54 -2.59
N ASN A 121 -16.65 -3.03 -1.49
CA ASN A 121 -16.40 -1.59 -1.26
C ASN A 121 -15.74 -0.91 -2.48
N ASN A 122 -14.83 -1.59 -3.17
CA ASN A 122 -14.14 -1.05 -4.36
C ASN A 122 -15.04 -0.90 -5.62
N ARG A 123 -16.24 -1.48 -5.66
CA ARG A 123 -17.13 -1.45 -6.85
C ARG A 123 -18.08 -0.27 -6.86
N HIS A 124 -18.58 0.14 -5.68
CA HIS A 124 -19.65 1.13 -5.56
C HIS A 124 -19.27 2.35 -4.72
N ASN A 125 -18.06 2.38 -4.17
CA ASN A 125 -17.59 3.52 -3.39
C ASN A 125 -16.89 4.55 -4.28
N ARG A 126 -17.21 5.83 -4.05
CA ARG A 126 -16.58 6.97 -4.72
C ARG A 126 -15.31 7.45 -4.03
N PHE A 127 -15.10 7.04 -2.77
CA PHE A 127 -13.89 7.35 -2.03
C PHE A 127 -12.74 6.46 -2.51
N HIS A 128 -11.58 7.09 -2.73
CA HIS A 128 -10.34 6.38 -2.95
C HIS A 128 -9.90 5.67 -1.66
N TRP A 129 -9.22 4.54 -1.78
CA TRP A 129 -8.81 3.73 -0.62
C TRP A 129 -7.95 4.51 0.38
N ALA A 130 -7.07 5.37 -0.14
CA ALA A 130 -6.22 6.23 0.68
C ALA A 130 -7.04 7.22 1.54
N GLU A 131 -8.15 7.74 1.01
CA GLU A 131 -9.06 8.63 1.75
C GLU A 131 -9.74 7.86 2.87
N LEU A 132 -10.30 6.67 2.59
CA LEU A 132 -10.92 5.83 3.62
C LEU A 132 -9.96 5.47 4.76
N ASN A 133 -8.68 5.25 4.45
CA ASN A 133 -7.64 5.01 5.45
C ASN A 133 -7.35 6.25 6.31
N ALA A 134 -7.61 7.45 5.79
CA ALA A 134 -7.28 8.72 6.42
C ALA A 134 -8.46 9.40 7.12
N LEU A 135 -9.71 9.17 6.70
CA LEU A 135 -10.89 9.92 7.17
C LEU A 135 -11.15 9.86 8.69
N ASP A 136 -10.65 8.85 9.41
CA ASP A 136 -10.75 8.77 10.87
C ASP A 136 -9.60 9.50 11.61
N CYS A 137 -8.55 9.92 10.90
CA CYS A 137 -7.29 10.37 11.52
C CYS A 137 -6.62 11.59 10.85
N VAL A 138 -7.17 12.07 9.75
CA VAL A 138 -6.70 13.24 8.99
C VAL A 138 -7.90 14.13 8.68
N ASP A 139 -7.72 15.44 8.83
CA ASP A 139 -8.72 16.42 8.41
C ASP A 139 -8.95 16.33 6.89
N PRO A 140 -10.17 16.00 6.41
CA PRO A 140 -10.46 15.90 4.99
C PRO A 140 -10.21 17.20 4.21
N GLY A 141 -10.19 18.36 4.88
CA GLY A 141 -9.89 19.65 4.26
C GLY A 141 -8.54 19.71 3.55
N VAL A 142 -7.59 18.83 3.92
CA VAL A 142 -6.25 18.81 3.30
C VAL A 142 -6.18 17.91 2.06
N PHE A 143 -7.18 17.08 1.78
CA PHE A 143 -7.13 16.13 0.67
C PHE A 143 -7.07 16.85 -0.67
N GLY A 144 -7.91 17.87 -0.87
CA GLY A 144 -7.96 18.66 -2.10
C GLY A 144 -6.67 19.45 -2.39
N ALA A 145 -5.86 19.73 -1.37
CA ALA A 145 -4.55 20.37 -1.51
C ALA A 145 -3.45 19.39 -1.95
N THR A 146 -3.78 18.10 -2.13
CA THR A 146 -2.81 17.07 -2.52
C THR A 146 -2.59 17.10 -4.02
N GLY A 147 -1.55 17.81 -4.44
CA GLY A 147 -0.98 17.67 -5.78
C GLY A 147 -0.15 16.39 -5.88
N PHE A 148 -0.39 15.62 -6.93
CA PHE A 148 0.54 14.60 -7.41
C PHE A 148 1.36 15.21 -8.54
N ASP A 149 2.64 14.86 -8.61
CA ASP A 149 3.45 15.26 -9.75
C ASP A 149 2.82 14.70 -11.03
N PRO A 150 2.79 15.49 -12.12
CA PRO A 150 2.32 14.97 -13.39
C PRO A 150 3.20 13.79 -13.82
N PRO A 151 2.67 12.85 -14.61
CA PRO A 151 3.48 11.82 -15.23
C PRO A 151 4.69 12.44 -15.94
N ARG A 152 5.85 11.80 -15.82
CA ARG A 152 7.07 12.24 -16.51
C ARG A 152 6.86 12.16 -18.01
N ASP A 153 7.18 13.24 -18.72
CA ASP A 153 7.25 13.22 -20.17
C ASP A 153 8.43 12.36 -20.62
N LEU A 154 8.13 11.37 -21.47
CA LEU A 154 9.15 10.55 -22.11
C LEU A 154 9.56 11.22 -23.43
N PRO A 155 10.82 11.02 -23.89
CA PRO A 155 11.23 11.44 -25.22
C PRO A 155 10.24 10.96 -26.30
N GLY A 156 9.97 11.79 -27.30
CA GLY A 156 8.94 11.50 -28.32
C GLY A 156 9.24 10.31 -29.23
N ASP A 157 10.47 9.83 -29.23
CA ASP A 157 10.95 8.61 -29.89
C ASP A 157 10.84 7.36 -28.99
N ASN A 158 10.44 7.51 -27.73
CA ASN A 158 10.25 6.38 -26.82
C ASN A 158 8.94 5.65 -27.14
N MET A 159 9.08 4.57 -27.90
CA MET A 159 7.97 3.70 -28.29
C MET A 159 7.81 2.49 -27.35
N SER A 160 8.50 2.47 -26.21
CA SER A 160 8.54 1.28 -25.34
C SER A 160 7.25 1.12 -24.54
N VAL A 161 6.67 -0.09 -24.57
CA VAL A 161 5.45 -0.42 -23.84
C VAL A 161 5.73 -1.57 -22.88
N GLY A 162 5.68 -1.29 -21.59
CA GLY A 162 5.87 -2.29 -20.55
C GLY A 162 4.64 -3.21 -20.38
N LEU A 163 4.84 -4.52 -20.50
CA LEU A 163 3.81 -5.53 -20.27
C LEU A 163 4.14 -6.29 -18.98
N PHE A 164 3.27 -6.23 -17.97
CA PHE A 164 3.45 -6.97 -16.71
C PHE A 164 2.69 -8.30 -16.77
N LEU A 165 3.40 -9.40 -16.97
CA LEU A 165 2.80 -10.70 -17.31
C LEU A 165 2.23 -11.43 -16.08
N GLY A 166 2.77 -11.11 -14.90
CA GLY A 166 2.51 -11.85 -13.66
C GLY A 166 1.33 -11.32 -12.85
N ALA A 167 0.67 -12.23 -12.14
CA ALA A 167 -0.28 -11.92 -11.09
C ALA A 167 -0.19 -12.96 -9.97
N SER A 168 -0.49 -12.59 -8.72
CA SER A 168 -0.42 -13.56 -7.61
C SER A 168 -1.44 -14.69 -7.69
N GLN A 169 -2.53 -14.49 -8.44
CA GLN A 169 -3.66 -15.41 -8.58
C GLN A 169 -3.72 -15.91 -10.02
N ARG A 170 -3.87 -17.22 -10.21
CA ARG A 170 -3.79 -17.86 -11.54
C ARG A 170 -4.90 -17.37 -12.46
N GLU A 171 -6.10 -17.22 -11.93
CA GLU A 171 -7.30 -16.72 -12.61
C GLU A 171 -7.16 -15.27 -13.09
N LYS A 172 -6.15 -14.53 -12.63
CA LYS A 172 -5.83 -13.17 -13.06
C LYS A 172 -4.74 -13.10 -14.13
N ARG A 173 -4.19 -14.25 -14.55
CA ARG A 173 -3.11 -14.32 -15.54
C ARG A 173 -3.70 -14.60 -16.92
N PRO A 174 -3.56 -13.69 -17.89
CA PRO A 174 -3.79 -14.04 -19.29
C PRO A 174 -2.82 -15.14 -19.74
N ASP A 175 -3.24 -15.91 -20.74
CA ASP A 175 -2.45 -17.02 -21.27
C ASP A 175 -1.33 -16.53 -22.23
N PRO A 176 -0.35 -17.38 -22.55
CA PRO A 176 0.73 -17.03 -23.47
C PRO A 176 0.23 -16.55 -24.85
N PRO A 177 -0.77 -17.19 -25.51
CA PRO A 177 -1.28 -16.73 -26.80
C PRO A 177 -1.83 -15.30 -26.77
N PHE A 178 -2.55 -14.92 -25.70
CA PHE A 178 -3.01 -13.55 -25.53
C PHE A 178 -1.85 -12.55 -25.52
N TRP A 179 -0.82 -12.83 -24.73
CA TRP A 179 0.34 -11.95 -24.60
C TRP A 179 1.15 -11.86 -25.89
N ALA A 180 1.33 -12.97 -26.61
CA ALA A 180 2.01 -12.99 -27.92
C ALA A 180 1.23 -12.15 -28.95
N ALA A 181 -0.09 -12.30 -29.01
CA ALA A 181 -0.93 -11.50 -29.90
C ALA A 181 -0.87 -10.01 -29.57
N LEU A 182 -0.89 -9.64 -28.29
CA LEU A 182 -0.77 -8.25 -27.85
C LEU A 182 0.61 -7.66 -28.17
N ALA A 183 1.69 -8.40 -27.90
CA ALA A 183 3.05 -7.97 -28.20
C ALA A 183 3.24 -7.74 -29.72
N GLY A 184 2.79 -8.69 -30.55
CA GLY A 184 2.87 -8.58 -32.01
C GLY A 184 2.06 -7.40 -32.56
N GLU A 185 0.88 -7.13 -31.99
CA GLU A 185 0.07 -5.96 -32.40
C GLU A 185 0.74 -4.63 -32.01
N LEU A 186 1.43 -4.58 -30.87
CA LEU A 186 2.22 -3.41 -30.47
C LEU A 186 3.37 -3.17 -31.45
N GLU A 187 4.12 -4.23 -31.80
CA GLU A 187 5.22 -4.16 -32.77
C GLU A 187 4.74 -3.71 -34.15
N ARG A 188 3.61 -4.23 -34.62
CA ARG A 188 2.98 -3.82 -35.90
C ARG A 188 2.63 -2.33 -35.92
N ARG A 189 2.37 -1.72 -34.76
CA ARG A 189 2.11 -0.28 -34.59
C ARG A 189 3.37 0.54 -34.33
N GLY A 190 4.55 -0.06 -34.41
CA GLY A 190 5.84 0.60 -34.17
C GLY A 190 6.20 0.75 -32.70
N ALA A 191 5.45 0.13 -31.77
CA ALA A 191 5.81 0.07 -30.36
C ALA A 191 6.83 -1.04 -30.07
N LYS A 192 7.57 -0.90 -28.98
CA LYS A 192 8.55 -1.87 -28.50
C LYS A 192 8.05 -2.51 -27.20
N PRO A 193 7.41 -3.69 -27.24
CA PRO A 193 6.94 -4.35 -26.03
C PRO A 193 8.13 -4.78 -25.16
N VAL A 194 8.03 -4.55 -23.85
CA VAL A 194 9.00 -4.97 -22.84
C VAL A 194 8.29 -5.86 -21.84
N LEU A 195 8.58 -7.16 -21.87
CA LEU A 195 7.98 -8.14 -20.97
C LEU A 195 8.62 -8.02 -19.57
N MET A 196 7.79 -7.74 -18.56
CA MET A 196 8.18 -7.57 -17.17
C MET A 196 7.49 -8.61 -16.28
N GLY A 197 8.22 -9.09 -15.28
CA GLY A 197 7.76 -10.08 -14.32
C GLY A 197 8.87 -10.45 -13.34
N GLY A 198 8.53 -11.22 -12.32
CA GLY A 198 9.51 -11.79 -11.41
C GLY A 198 10.15 -13.06 -11.98
N PRO A 199 11.00 -13.75 -11.20
CA PRO A 199 11.61 -15.01 -11.62
C PRO A 199 10.58 -16.09 -12.02
N ALA A 200 9.38 -16.07 -11.43
CA ALA A 200 8.31 -17.01 -11.73
C ALA A 200 7.69 -16.81 -13.13
N GLU A 201 7.82 -15.62 -13.71
CA GLU A 201 7.26 -15.27 -15.02
C GLU A 201 8.24 -15.50 -16.18
N VAL A 202 9.50 -15.87 -15.91
CA VAL A 202 10.50 -16.12 -16.96
C VAL A 202 10.03 -17.16 -17.98
N PRO A 203 9.49 -18.34 -17.59
CA PRO A 203 9.02 -19.32 -18.57
C PRO A 203 7.90 -18.79 -19.47
N LEU A 204 6.96 -18.03 -18.89
CA LEU A 204 5.88 -17.38 -19.64
C LEU A 204 6.45 -16.33 -20.61
N GLY A 205 7.42 -15.53 -20.17
CA GLY A 205 8.09 -14.55 -21.02
C GLY A 205 8.80 -15.19 -22.21
N GLU A 206 9.46 -16.34 -22.02
CA GLU A 206 10.08 -17.09 -23.12
C GLU A 206 9.05 -17.70 -24.07
N GLU A 207 7.90 -18.15 -23.56
CA GLU A 207 6.82 -18.67 -24.40
C GLU A 207 6.18 -17.58 -25.27
N VAL A 208 6.00 -16.37 -24.73
CA VAL A 208 5.45 -15.21 -25.43
C VAL A 208 6.36 -14.70 -26.56
N ARG A 209 7.68 -14.93 -26.46
CA ARG A 209 8.66 -14.50 -27.48
C ARG A 209 8.81 -15.46 -28.66
N ARG A 210 8.30 -16.69 -28.54
CA ARG A 210 8.39 -17.71 -29.59
C ARG A 210 7.32 -17.48 -30.66
#